data_AF-I4IWP9-F1
#
_entry.id   AF-I4IWP9-F1
#
_cell.length_a   1.000
_cell.length_b   1.000
_cell.length_c   1.000
_cell.angle_alpha   90.00
_cell.angle_beta   90.00
_cell.angle_gamma   90.00
#
_symmetry.space_group_name_H-M   'P 1'
#
loop_
_entity.id
_entity.type
_entity.pdbx_description
1 polymer ?
#
loop_
_entity_poly.entity_id
_entity_poly.type
_entity_poly.pdbx_seq_one_letter_code
_entity_poly.pdbx_strand_id
1 'polypeptide(L)'
;MNAKKTGIFLTIALSCALAGKAAIANTSPLEGTRWKLRGWTAGSLVKETEITAAFQKNILSGSAGCNQYNTGYQVNNGTFQINQAIATTKKACPEPQMKQENQYLAALQGVEQFQVTAKGDLQLFYRTPEGLGILTFTPAPTTTRTEKTIYINSRKQPCSQGPTKDCLQIREKPEENWRLFPNSIEGFDYKPGFLYQIKVSVETVSNPTNNQNSETWKLLEVISQTPEKETPRAWFDRPLTNWNKAKAPIPKSPVKTVIDNQCREQVRPAITANDQALNKAGWLLYGAVQTYGKTSIISAMSGVDGMCRPMGYQDFVFVDGKFAGTLSPRPMDSRADGASQRIVLQNSDRIIVVFNRYKDTDPLCCPSQLSRVIYQIETVSGLPVVVPTEAETEAVRN
;
A
#
# COMPACT_ATOMS: atom_id res chain seq x y z
N MET A 1 -66.92 3.05 51.58
CA MET A 1 -66.86 2.28 50.31
C MET A 1 -66.12 3.10 49.27
N ASN A 2 -65.19 2.45 48.57
CA ASN A 2 -64.46 2.87 47.36
C ASN A 2 -63.51 4.07 47.42
N ALA A 3 -62.22 3.78 47.46
CA ALA A 3 -61.25 4.36 46.53
C ALA A 3 -60.06 3.41 46.35
N LYS A 4 -60.01 2.73 45.20
CA LYS A 4 -58.84 1.98 44.72
C LYS A 4 -57.75 3.00 44.36
N LYS A 5 -56.53 2.81 44.87
CA LYS A 5 -55.32 3.42 44.31
C LYS A 5 -54.38 2.31 43.82
N THR A 6 -54.36 2.18 42.50
CA THR A 6 -53.43 1.37 41.73
C THR A 6 -52.09 2.10 41.70
N GLY A 7 -51.03 1.50 42.26
CA GLY A 7 -49.67 2.02 42.28
C GLY A 7 -48.72 1.05 41.59
N ILE A 8 -48.11 1.52 40.52
CA ILE A 8 -47.27 0.83 39.54
C ILE A 8 -45.98 0.28 40.18
N PHE A 9 -45.71 -1.02 40.01
CA PHE A 9 -44.40 -1.63 40.29
C PHE A 9 -43.45 -1.33 39.13
N LEU A 10 -42.47 -0.45 39.37
CA LEU A 10 -41.35 -0.21 38.46
C LEU A 10 -40.28 -1.28 38.71
N THR A 11 -40.29 -2.34 37.90
CA THR A 11 -39.22 -3.36 37.91
C THR A 11 -37.96 -2.77 37.25
N ILE A 12 -36.96 -2.43 38.06
CA ILE A 12 -35.60 -2.12 37.59
C ILE A 12 -34.97 -3.43 37.14
N ALA A 13 -34.97 -3.69 35.83
CA ALA A 13 -34.18 -4.76 35.23
C ALA A 13 -32.70 -4.35 35.26
N LEU A 14 -31.97 -4.86 36.25
CA LEU A 14 -30.51 -4.77 36.30
C LEU A 14 -29.96 -5.74 35.25
N SER A 15 -29.76 -5.26 34.02
CA SER A 15 -29.08 -6.01 32.98
C SER A 15 -27.61 -6.21 33.37
N CYS A 16 -27.30 -7.41 33.85
CA CYS A 16 -25.94 -7.89 33.99
C CYS A 16 -25.33 -7.97 32.59
N ALA A 17 -24.54 -6.96 32.21
CA ALA A 17 -23.72 -7.01 31.02
C ALA A 17 -22.71 -8.15 31.21
N LEU A 18 -22.97 -9.29 30.57
CA LEU A 18 -21.94 -10.29 30.32
C LEU A 18 -20.87 -9.62 29.46
N ALA A 19 -19.80 -9.17 30.11
CA ALA A 19 -18.55 -8.88 29.45
C ALA A 19 -18.07 -10.19 28.81
N GLY A 20 -18.37 -10.36 27.53
CA GLY A 20 -17.77 -11.39 26.70
C GLY A 20 -16.27 -11.21 26.77
N LYS A 21 -15.58 -12.09 27.50
CA LYS A 21 -14.15 -12.29 27.34
C LYS A 21 -13.94 -12.69 25.88
N ALA A 22 -13.44 -11.76 25.09
CA ALA A 22 -12.86 -12.09 23.80
C ALA A 22 -11.80 -13.17 24.07
N ALA A 23 -12.02 -14.37 23.55
CA ALA A 23 -11.02 -15.41 23.56
C ALA A 23 -9.84 -14.90 22.72
N ILE A 24 -8.77 -14.48 23.39
CA ILE A 24 -7.48 -14.27 22.73
C ILE A 24 -7.13 -15.63 22.16
N ALA A 25 -7.12 -15.75 20.83
CA ALA A 25 -6.59 -16.93 20.18
C ALA A 25 -5.12 -17.06 20.62
N ASN A 26 -4.84 -18.00 21.53
CA ASN A 26 -3.49 -18.32 21.96
C ASN A 26 -2.78 -19.00 20.79
N THR A 27 -2.28 -18.21 19.84
CA THR A 27 -1.31 -18.68 18.86
C THR A 27 -0.05 -19.05 19.62
N SER A 28 0.36 -20.33 19.53
CA SER A 28 1.61 -20.81 20.12
C SER A 28 2.77 -19.90 19.71
N PRO A 29 3.70 -19.54 20.62
CA PRO A 29 4.87 -18.72 20.28
C PRO A 29 5.81 -19.42 19.28
N LEU A 30 5.63 -20.72 19.04
CA LEU A 30 6.37 -21.47 18.04
C LEU A 30 5.66 -21.52 16.68
N GLU A 31 4.40 -21.11 16.56
CA GLU A 31 3.65 -21.19 15.30
C GLU A 31 4.34 -20.39 14.17
N GLY A 32 4.55 -21.01 13.02
CA GLY A 32 5.22 -20.41 11.87
C GLY A 32 6.75 -20.33 11.97
N THR A 33 7.37 -20.99 12.97
CA THR A 33 8.82 -20.95 13.17
C THR A 33 9.52 -22.20 12.65
N ARG A 34 10.79 -22.05 12.23
CA ARG A 34 11.67 -23.14 11.81
C ARG A 34 12.99 -23.08 12.57
N TRP A 35 13.53 -24.25 12.88
CA TRP A 35 14.67 -24.42 13.76
C TRP A 35 15.62 -25.49 13.22
N LYS A 36 16.91 -25.31 13.46
CA LYS A 36 17.97 -26.28 13.16
C LYS A 36 18.63 -26.71 14.46
N LEU A 37 18.75 -28.02 14.68
CA LEU A 37 19.34 -28.53 15.91
C LEU A 37 20.83 -28.19 15.94
N ARG A 38 21.27 -27.57 17.04
CA ARG A 38 22.68 -27.27 17.30
C ARG A 38 23.35 -28.40 18.07
N GLY A 39 22.62 -29.03 18.98
CA GLY A 39 23.09 -30.16 19.78
C GLY A 39 22.09 -30.59 20.84
N TRP A 40 22.35 -31.72 21.50
CA TRP A 40 21.52 -32.22 22.59
C TRP A 40 22.32 -33.02 23.62
N THR A 41 21.73 -33.25 24.79
CA THR A 41 22.41 -33.89 25.93
C THR A 41 22.83 -35.34 25.66
N ALA A 42 22.03 -36.11 24.91
CA ALA A 42 22.28 -37.52 24.64
C ALA A 42 23.33 -37.81 23.55
N GLY A 43 23.89 -36.82 22.85
CA GLY A 43 24.87 -37.09 21.80
C GLY A 43 25.31 -35.89 20.98
N SER A 44 26.29 -36.14 20.09
CA SER A 44 26.76 -35.17 19.10
C SER A 44 26.14 -35.45 17.73
N LEU A 45 25.92 -34.39 16.95
CA LEU A 45 25.46 -34.50 15.57
C LEU A 45 26.44 -35.30 14.71
N VAL A 46 25.92 -36.29 13.99
CA VAL A 46 26.65 -37.02 12.95
C VAL A 46 27.00 -36.06 11.82
N LYS A 47 28.25 -36.12 11.33
CA LYS A 47 28.71 -35.28 10.22
C LYS A 47 27.81 -35.43 9.00
N GLU A 48 27.63 -34.32 8.27
CA GLU A 48 26.81 -34.25 7.05
C GLU A 48 25.33 -34.57 7.23
N THR A 49 24.83 -34.60 8.47
CA THR A 49 23.40 -34.69 8.76
C THR A 49 22.84 -33.35 9.22
N GLU A 50 21.55 -33.16 9.00
CA GLU A 50 20.81 -32.01 9.52
C GLU A 50 19.51 -32.47 10.18
N ILE A 51 19.31 -32.02 11.42
CA ILE A 51 18.04 -32.20 12.13
C ILE A 51 17.33 -30.85 12.21
N THR A 52 16.06 -30.83 11.84
CA THR A 52 15.24 -29.61 11.78
C THR A 52 13.92 -29.79 12.48
N ALA A 53 13.32 -28.68 12.91
CA ALA A 53 11.99 -28.64 13.51
C ALA A 53 11.23 -27.42 12.96
N ALA A 54 10.09 -27.67 12.29
CA ALA A 54 9.21 -26.67 11.73
C ALA A 54 7.82 -26.81 12.35
N PHE A 55 7.29 -25.70 12.87
CA PHE A 55 6.02 -25.65 13.58
C PHE A 55 5.00 -24.90 12.73
N GLN A 56 3.95 -25.59 12.27
CA GLN A 56 2.93 -24.98 11.43
C GLN A 56 1.57 -25.67 11.61
N LYS A 57 0.52 -24.91 11.88
CA LYS A 57 -0.87 -25.36 12.04
C LYS A 57 -1.00 -26.51 13.04
N ASN A 58 -0.34 -26.42 14.20
CA ASN A 58 -0.26 -27.48 15.22
C ASN A 58 0.44 -28.78 14.75
N ILE A 59 1.14 -28.76 13.62
CA ILE A 59 1.99 -29.85 13.15
C ILE A 59 3.46 -29.47 13.36
N LEU A 60 4.20 -30.38 13.98
CA LEU A 60 5.65 -30.34 14.06
C LEU A 60 6.20 -31.29 13.01
N SER A 61 7.08 -30.81 12.15
CA SER A 61 7.71 -31.61 11.10
C SER A 61 9.17 -31.25 10.91
N GLY A 62 9.93 -32.14 10.28
CA GLY A 62 11.33 -31.85 9.97
C GLY A 62 12.12 -33.08 9.52
N SER A 63 13.43 -32.90 9.43
CA SER A 63 14.41 -33.98 9.21
C SER A 63 14.91 -34.48 10.56
N ALA A 64 14.96 -35.80 10.74
CA ALA A 64 15.64 -36.46 11.86
C ALA A 64 17.09 -36.87 11.53
N GLY A 65 17.61 -36.40 10.39
CA GLY A 65 18.95 -36.70 9.88
C GLY A 65 18.94 -37.76 8.78
N CYS A 66 18.21 -38.85 8.96
CA CYS A 66 18.00 -39.87 7.92
C CYS A 66 16.63 -39.74 7.24
N ASN A 67 15.56 -39.75 8.04
CA ASN A 67 14.17 -39.69 7.59
C ASN A 67 13.53 -38.34 7.89
N GLN A 68 12.47 -38.06 7.14
CA GLN A 68 11.54 -37.00 7.47
C GLN A 68 10.57 -37.49 8.53
N TYR A 69 10.13 -36.60 9.41
CA TYR A 69 9.15 -36.89 10.44
C TYR A 69 8.04 -35.84 10.47
N ASN A 70 6.87 -36.24 10.97
CA ASN A 70 5.82 -35.31 11.38
C ASN A 70 5.04 -35.85 12.59
N THR A 71 4.47 -34.93 13.38
CA THR A 71 3.58 -35.25 14.50
C THR A 71 2.73 -34.04 14.87
N GLY A 72 1.61 -34.26 15.55
CA GLY A 72 0.84 -33.19 16.18
C GLY A 72 1.52 -32.70 17.46
N TYR A 73 1.57 -31.38 17.67
CA TYR A 73 2.07 -30.79 18.91
C TYR A 73 1.04 -29.84 19.53
N GLN A 74 1.11 -29.66 20.84
CA GLN A 74 0.34 -28.68 21.59
C GLN A 74 1.26 -27.91 22.53
N VAL A 75 0.99 -26.61 22.65
CA VAL A 75 1.74 -25.70 23.53
C VAL A 75 0.78 -24.91 24.38
N ASN A 76 0.91 -25.00 25.70
CA ASN A 76 0.12 -24.23 26.65
C ASN A 76 0.99 -23.75 27.81
N ASN A 77 1.08 -22.45 28.05
CA ASN A 77 1.77 -21.85 29.22
C ASN A 77 3.16 -22.47 29.53
N GLY A 78 4.02 -22.64 28.52
CA GLY A 78 5.38 -23.21 28.69
C GLY A 78 5.46 -24.75 28.68
N THR A 79 4.32 -25.44 28.73
CA THR A 79 4.25 -26.89 28.53
C THR A 79 4.19 -27.23 27.05
N PHE A 80 4.87 -28.29 26.67
CA PHE A 80 4.93 -28.82 25.32
C PHE A 80 4.52 -30.29 25.34
N GLN A 81 3.64 -30.69 24.42
CA GLN A 81 3.17 -32.07 24.36
C GLN A 81 3.09 -32.56 22.92
N ILE A 82 3.58 -33.79 22.70
CA ILE A 82 3.36 -34.57 21.48
C ILE A 82 2.45 -35.74 21.87
N ASN A 83 1.16 -35.60 21.57
CA ASN A 83 0.12 -36.55 21.99
C ASN A 83 -0.13 -37.64 20.94
N GLN A 84 0.64 -37.64 19.85
CA GLN A 84 0.52 -38.59 18.75
C GLN A 84 1.87 -39.24 18.48
N ALA A 85 1.85 -40.50 18.05
CA ALA A 85 3.06 -41.18 17.61
C ALA A 85 3.69 -40.41 16.45
N ILE A 86 5.01 -40.24 16.48
CA ILE A 86 5.75 -39.57 15.42
C ILE A 86 5.77 -40.47 14.18
N ALA A 87 5.22 -39.97 13.08
CA ALA A 87 5.28 -40.66 11.79
C ALA A 87 6.61 -40.34 11.11
N THR A 88 7.24 -41.36 10.52
CA THR A 88 8.52 -41.22 9.81
C THR A 88 8.48 -41.87 8.43
N THR A 89 9.32 -41.37 7.52
CA THR A 89 9.66 -42.12 6.30
C THR A 89 10.56 -43.32 6.64
N LYS A 90 10.69 -44.30 5.74
CA LYS A 90 11.51 -45.51 5.94
C LYS A 90 12.64 -45.63 4.90
N LYS A 91 13.49 -44.62 4.82
CA LYS A 91 14.75 -44.64 4.06
C LYS A 91 15.83 -45.34 4.89
N ALA A 92 16.65 -46.13 4.22
CA ALA A 92 17.85 -46.71 4.82
C ALA A 92 19.03 -45.72 4.71
N CYS A 93 19.73 -45.52 5.82
CA CYS A 93 20.93 -44.69 5.93
C CYS A 93 22.05 -45.45 6.68
N PRO A 94 23.30 -44.97 6.66
CA PRO A 94 24.36 -45.53 7.49
C PRO A 94 23.97 -45.62 8.97
N GLU A 95 24.44 -46.67 9.65
CA GLU A 95 24.08 -46.99 11.03
C GLU A 95 24.20 -45.81 12.02
N PRO A 96 25.25 -44.96 11.97
CA PRO A 96 25.32 -43.79 12.84
C PRO A 96 24.14 -42.81 12.68
N GLN A 97 23.64 -42.63 11.45
CA GLN A 97 22.53 -41.72 11.16
C GLN A 97 21.20 -42.30 11.65
N MET A 98 21.00 -43.61 11.47
CA MET A 98 19.82 -44.32 12.00
C MET A 98 19.80 -44.29 13.53
N LYS A 99 20.96 -44.48 14.18
CA LYS A 99 21.08 -44.37 15.64
C LYS A 99 20.75 -42.96 16.13
N GLN A 100 21.29 -41.94 15.47
CA GLN A 100 20.98 -40.53 15.76
C GLN A 100 19.48 -40.25 15.63
N GLU A 101 18.85 -40.69 14.53
CA GLU A 101 17.42 -40.53 14.31
C GLU A 101 16.60 -41.13 15.45
N ASN A 102 16.87 -42.38 15.83
CA ASN A 102 16.15 -43.04 16.92
C ASN A 102 16.29 -42.29 18.24
N GLN A 103 17.50 -41.81 18.57
CA GLN A 103 17.75 -41.02 19.78
C GLN A 103 17.00 -39.68 19.74
N TYR A 104 17.02 -38.99 18.60
CA TYR A 104 16.33 -37.73 18.43
C TYR A 104 14.81 -37.89 18.57
N LEU A 105 14.22 -38.90 17.92
CA LEU A 105 12.78 -39.14 17.97
C LEU A 105 12.31 -39.56 19.36
N ALA A 106 13.09 -40.37 20.09
CA ALA A 106 12.80 -40.71 21.48
C ALA A 106 12.85 -39.48 22.39
N ALA A 107 13.88 -38.64 22.24
CA ALA A 107 13.98 -37.37 22.96
C ALA A 107 12.81 -36.43 22.61
N LEU A 108 12.45 -36.32 21.33
CA LEU A 108 11.37 -35.47 20.87
C LEU A 108 10.01 -35.91 21.44
N GLN A 109 9.72 -37.22 21.43
CA GLN A 109 8.51 -37.79 22.01
C GLN A 109 8.38 -37.52 23.52
N GLY A 110 9.51 -37.43 24.23
CA GLY A 110 9.59 -37.17 25.67
C GLY A 110 9.63 -35.70 26.06
N VAL A 111 9.45 -34.75 25.14
CA VAL A 111 9.47 -33.31 25.46
C VAL A 111 8.25 -32.94 26.32
N GLU A 112 8.51 -32.33 27.48
CA GLU A 112 7.47 -31.88 28.43
C GLU A 112 7.41 -30.34 28.52
N GLN A 113 8.54 -29.66 28.28
CA GLN A 113 8.67 -28.21 28.44
C GLN A 113 9.52 -27.60 27.33
N PHE A 114 9.32 -26.31 27.08
CA PHE A 114 10.15 -25.55 26.16
C PHE A 114 10.49 -24.17 26.71
N GLN A 115 11.59 -23.61 26.20
CA GLN A 115 11.97 -22.22 26.43
C GLN A 115 12.63 -21.64 25.18
N VAL A 116 12.34 -20.38 24.87
CA VAL A 116 13.18 -19.59 23.96
C VAL A 116 14.10 -18.72 24.82
N THR A 117 15.41 -18.90 24.65
CA THR A 117 16.44 -18.20 25.44
C THR A 117 16.55 -16.73 25.04
N ALA A 118 17.19 -15.90 25.88
CA ALA A 118 17.46 -14.49 25.55
C ALA A 118 18.31 -14.29 24.29
N LYS A 119 19.07 -15.32 23.87
CA LYS A 119 19.86 -15.32 22.63
C LYS A 119 19.05 -15.76 21.40
N GLY A 120 17.78 -16.13 21.59
CA GLY A 120 16.89 -16.59 20.52
C GLY A 120 16.94 -18.09 20.24
N ASP A 121 17.76 -18.88 20.95
CA ASP A 121 17.79 -20.35 20.78
C ASP A 121 16.54 -21.00 21.41
N LEU A 122 15.99 -22.02 20.77
CA LEU A 122 14.91 -22.85 21.30
C LEU A 122 15.50 -24.03 22.07
N GLN A 123 15.05 -24.23 23.30
CA GLN A 123 15.38 -25.39 24.12
C GLN A 123 14.12 -26.20 24.39
N LEU A 124 14.16 -27.50 24.06
CA LEU A 124 13.11 -28.46 24.41
C LEU A 124 13.65 -29.39 25.49
N PHE A 125 12.99 -29.40 26.64
CA PHE A 125 13.37 -30.23 27.79
C PHE A 125 12.58 -31.53 27.73
N TYR A 126 13.28 -32.65 27.70
CA TYR A 126 12.69 -33.97 27.58
C TYR A 126 13.02 -34.89 28.75
N ARG A 127 12.12 -35.86 28.97
CA ARG A 127 12.31 -36.99 29.86
C ARG A 127 12.18 -38.29 29.08
N THR A 128 13.17 -39.15 29.24
CA THR A 128 13.22 -40.51 28.69
C THR A 128 13.51 -41.50 29.80
N PRO A 129 13.32 -42.82 29.61
CA PRO A 129 13.78 -43.84 30.57
C PRO A 129 15.27 -43.73 30.91
N GLU A 130 16.08 -43.22 29.98
CA GLU A 130 17.52 -43.00 30.14
C GLU A 130 17.87 -41.74 30.96
N GLY A 131 16.89 -40.86 31.21
CA GLY A 131 17.06 -39.65 32.02
C GLY A 131 16.49 -38.37 31.38
N LEU A 132 16.89 -37.24 31.96
CA LEU A 132 16.53 -35.90 31.50
C LEU A 132 17.55 -35.36 30.49
N GLY A 133 17.09 -34.56 29.53
CA GLY A 133 17.97 -33.87 28.60
C GLY A 133 17.33 -32.68 27.91
N ILE A 134 18.14 -32.01 27.08
CA ILE A 134 17.76 -30.79 26.37
C ILE A 134 18.12 -30.93 24.89
N LEU A 135 17.17 -30.66 24.00
CA LEU A 135 17.42 -30.40 22.59
C LEU A 135 17.60 -28.89 22.41
N THR A 136 18.77 -28.43 21.95
CA THR A 136 19.03 -27.00 21.71
C THR A 136 19.08 -26.70 20.22
N PHE A 137 18.19 -25.83 19.77
CA PHE A 137 18.08 -25.42 18.38
C PHE A 137 18.40 -23.94 18.18
N THR A 138 18.92 -23.62 16.99
CA THR A 138 19.01 -22.27 16.47
C THR A 138 17.84 -21.94 15.57
N PRO A 139 17.37 -20.66 15.55
CA PRO A 139 16.42 -20.20 14.55
C PRO A 139 16.95 -20.47 13.13
N ALA A 140 16.09 -20.98 12.26
CA ALA A 140 16.36 -21.16 10.85
C ALA A 140 15.46 -20.24 10.02
N PRO A 141 15.86 -19.85 8.79
CA PRO A 141 15.01 -19.07 7.92
C PRO A 141 13.67 -19.76 7.67
N THR A 142 12.59 -18.98 7.78
CA THR A 142 11.24 -19.42 7.43
C THR A 142 10.87 -18.84 6.08
N THR A 143 10.32 -19.68 5.20
CA THR A 143 9.73 -19.24 3.94
C THR A 143 8.22 -19.20 4.06
N THR A 144 7.61 -18.06 3.78
CA THR A 144 6.16 -17.93 3.65
C THR A 144 5.80 -17.58 2.21
N ARG A 145 4.68 -18.11 1.73
CA ARG A 145 4.18 -17.82 0.38
C ARG A 145 2.78 -17.26 0.51
N THR A 146 2.58 -16.07 -0.05
CA THR A 146 1.28 -15.39 -0.07
C THR A 146 0.88 -15.06 -1.50
N GLU A 147 -0.40 -15.19 -1.80
CA GLU A 147 -0.95 -14.71 -3.06
C GLU A 147 -1.65 -13.38 -2.82
N LYS A 148 -1.45 -12.42 -3.72
CA LYS A 148 -2.17 -11.14 -3.69
C LYS A 148 -2.44 -10.62 -5.09
N THR A 149 -3.48 -9.81 -5.21
CA THR A 149 -3.78 -9.05 -6.42
C THR A 149 -3.22 -7.65 -6.27
N ILE A 150 -2.49 -7.18 -7.28
CA ILE A 150 -1.92 -5.83 -7.33
C ILE A 150 -2.29 -5.16 -8.66
N TYR A 151 -2.22 -3.83 -8.66
CA TYR A 151 -2.36 -3.02 -9.85
C TYR A 151 -1.01 -2.44 -10.22
N ILE A 152 -0.72 -2.35 -11.52
CA ILE A 152 0.52 -1.78 -12.06
C ILE A 152 0.15 -0.63 -12.99
N ASN A 153 0.84 0.50 -12.81
CA ASN A 153 0.59 1.71 -13.57
C ASN A 153 1.08 1.58 -15.03
N SER A 154 0.57 2.42 -15.91
CA SER A 154 0.93 2.48 -17.33
C SER A 154 2.30 3.08 -17.61
N ARG A 155 2.94 3.65 -16.60
CA ARG A 155 4.27 4.29 -16.69
C ARG A 155 5.18 3.79 -15.58
N LYS A 156 6.47 3.70 -15.88
CA LYS A 156 7.53 3.54 -14.88
C LYS A 156 8.01 4.90 -14.37
N GLN A 157 8.68 4.92 -13.23
CA GLN A 157 9.31 6.12 -12.67
C GLN A 157 10.75 5.81 -12.23
N PRO A 158 11.68 6.77 -12.32
CA PRO A 158 13.06 6.54 -11.88
C PRO A 158 13.14 6.08 -10.41
N CYS A 159 13.96 5.06 -10.14
CA CYS A 159 14.23 4.60 -8.78
C CYS A 159 15.48 5.28 -8.20
N SER A 160 15.47 5.66 -6.93
CA SER A 160 16.69 6.04 -6.21
C SER A 160 17.56 4.82 -5.83
N GLN A 161 16.95 3.64 -5.71
CA GLN A 161 17.57 2.38 -5.31
C GLN A 161 16.83 1.22 -5.98
N GLY A 162 17.55 0.33 -6.68
CA GLY A 162 16.99 -0.85 -7.34
C GLY A 162 17.90 -1.40 -8.45
N PRO A 163 17.73 -2.66 -8.88
CA PRO A 163 18.50 -3.27 -9.98
C PRO A 163 18.21 -2.65 -11.36
N THR A 164 17.15 -1.83 -11.49
CA THR A 164 16.76 -1.17 -12.74
C THR A 164 16.71 0.33 -12.56
N LYS A 165 16.95 1.08 -13.65
CA LYS A 165 16.88 2.56 -13.63
C LYS A 165 15.45 3.08 -13.40
N ASP A 166 14.45 2.31 -13.81
CA ASP A 166 13.03 2.67 -13.76
C ASP A 166 12.17 1.63 -13.04
N CYS A 167 11.50 2.05 -11.98
CA CYS A 167 10.63 1.29 -11.11
C CYS A 167 9.25 1.13 -11.73
N LEU A 168 8.64 -0.03 -11.52
CA LEU A 168 7.19 -0.14 -11.66
C LEU A 168 6.52 0.73 -10.59
N GLN A 169 5.31 1.20 -10.89
CA GLN A 169 4.44 1.82 -9.90
C GLN A 169 3.32 0.84 -9.60
N ILE A 170 3.14 0.47 -8.33
CA ILE A 170 2.13 -0.51 -7.92
C ILE A 170 1.19 0.05 -6.85
N ARG A 171 0.05 -0.60 -6.66
CA ARG A 171 -0.85 -0.42 -5.51
C ARG A 171 -1.61 -1.71 -5.24
N GLU A 172 -2.05 -1.94 -4.01
CA GLU A 172 -2.81 -3.16 -3.67
C GLU A 172 -4.32 -2.92 -3.81
N LYS A 173 -4.76 -1.66 -3.67
CA LYS A 173 -6.16 -1.25 -3.87
C LYS A 173 -6.33 -0.12 -4.90
N PRO A 174 -7.45 -0.07 -5.64
CA PRO A 174 -7.70 0.98 -6.64
C PRO A 174 -7.74 2.42 -6.12
N GLU A 175 -8.03 2.61 -4.83
CA GLU A 175 -8.11 3.91 -4.16
C GLU A 175 -6.78 4.38 -3.57
N GLU A 176 -5.78 3.51 -3.52
CA GLU A 176 -4.46 3.85 -2.99
C GLU A 176 -3.63 4.64 -4.00
N ASN A 177 -2.78 5.51 -3.45
CA ASN A 177 -1.73 6.17 -4.23
C ASN A 177 -0.74 5.15 -4.77
N TRP A 178 -0.19 5.43 -5.96
CA TRP A 178 0.87 4.64 -6.54
C TRP A 178 2.13 4.70 -5.67
N ARG A 179 2.76 3.54 -5.45
CA ARG A 179 4.06 3.41 -4.79
C ARG A 179 5.10 2.83 -5.75
N LEU A 180 6.34 3.30 -5.65
CA LEU A 180 7.45 2.75 -6.42
C LEU A 180 7.73 1.32 -5.98
N PHE A 181 7.90 0.44 -6.96
CA PHE A 181 8.29 -0.95 -6.79
C PHE A 181 9.67 -1.17 -7.42
N PRO A 182 10.74 -1.18 -6.61
CA PRO A 182 12.11 -1.28 -7.10
C PRO A 182 12.52 -2.70 -7.49
N ASN A 183 11.72 -3.71 -7.12
CA ASN A 183 12.00 -5.10 -7.41
C ASN A 183 11.48 -5.49 -8.80
N SER A 184 11.80 -6.72 -9.23
CA SER A 184 11.24 -7.32 -10.44
C SER A 184 10.15 -8.33 -10.10
N ILE A 185 9.27 -8.61 -11.07
CA ILE A 185 8.26 -9.66 -10.99
C ILE A 185 8.62 -10.70 -12.04
N GLU A 186 9.03 -11.90 -11.59
CA GLU A 186 9.40 -13.00 -12.48
C GLU A 186 8.21 -13.38 -13.37
N GLY A 187 8.44 -13.48 -14.67
CA GLY A 187 7.42 -13.84 -15.66
C GLY A 187 6.49 -12.68 -16.08
N PHE A 188 6.66 -11.48 -15.54
CA PHE A 188 5.87 -10.31 -15.96
C PHE A 188 6.62 -9.47 -17.00
N ASP A 189 6.13 -9.50 -18.24
CA ASP A 189 6.60 -8.63 -19.32
C ASP A 189 5.79 -7.33 -19.37
N TYR A 190 6.35 -6.28 -18.78
CA TYR A 190 5.72 -4.97 -18.73
C TYR A 190 5.75 -4.28 -20.10
N LYS A 191 4.57 -3.84 -20.57
CA LYS A 191 4.44 -2.93 -21.72
C LYS A 191 3.95 -1.55 -21.27
N PRO A 192 4.62 -0.46 -21.68
CA PRO A 192 4.19 0.90 -21.36
C PRO A 192 2.83 1.21 -21.99
N GLY A 193 2.08 2.14 -21.39
CA GLY A 193 0.77 2.57 -21.88
C GLY A 193 -0.41 1.68 -21.47
N PHE A 194 -0.18 0.66 -20.63
CA PHE A 194 -1.23 -0.24 -20.14
C PHE A 194 -1.34 -0.21 -18.62
N LEU A 195 -2.56 -0.11 -18.10
CA LEU A 195 -2.85 -0.41 -16.71
C LEU A 195 -3.05 -1.92 -16.56
N TYR A 196 -2.42 -2.50 -15.54
CA TYR A 196 -2.56 -3.92 -15.26
C TYR A 196 -3.23 -4.14 -13.92
N GLN A 197 -4.03 -5.20 -13.87
CA GLN A 197 -4.36 -5.89 -12.64
C GLN A 197 -3.78 -7.29 -12.76
N ILE A 198 -2.91 -7.69 -11.84
CA ILE A 198 -2.26 -9.00 -11.88
C ILE A 198 -2.38 -9.70 -10.54
N LYS A 199 -2.39 -11.02 -10.58
CA LYS A 199 -2.24 -11.88 -9.41
C LYS A 199 -0.78 -12.33 -9.32
N VAL A 200 -0.19 -12.20 -8.15
CA VAL A 200 1.20 -12.55 -7.89
C VAL A 200 1.32 -13.48 -6.68
N SER A 201 2.37 -14.29 -6.71
CA SER A 201 2.86 -15.07 -5.58
C SER A 201 4.08 -14.37 -5.00
N VAL A 202 4.03 -14.02 -3.72
CA VAL A 202 5.14 -13.43 -2.97
C VAL A 202 5.69 -14.49 -2.03
N GLU A 203 6.94 -14.87 -2.25
CA GLU A 203 7.70 -15.73 -1.38
C GLU A 203 8.62 -14.89 -0.49
N THR A 204 8.36 -14.88 0.81
CA THR A 204 9.13 -14.12 1.80
C THR A 204 9.98 -15.09 2.61
N VAL A 205 11.29 -14.93 2.53
CA VAL A 205 12.26 -15.61 3.40
C VAL A 205 12.60 -14.68 4.55
N SER A 206 12.12 -15.01 5.74
CA SER A 206 12.45 -14.28 6.97
C SER A 206 13.64 -14.93 7.65
N ASN A 207 14.72 -14.16 7.83
CA ASN A 207 15.88 -14.59 8.60
C ASN A 207 15.79 -14.05 10.03
N PRO A 208 15.44 -14.89 11.02
CA PRO A 208 15.30 -14.46 12.41
C PRO A 208 16.62 -14.03 13.07
N THR A 209 17.78 -14.38 12.50
CA THR A 209 19.09 -14.06 13.11
C THR A 209 19.52 -12.60 12.94
N ASN A 210 19.09 -11.96 11.85
CA ASN A 210 19.44 -10.56 11.54
C ASN A 210 18.20 -9.69 11.25
N ASN A 211 17.00 -10.24 11.46
CA ASN A 211 15.72 -9.58 11.21
C ASN A 211 15.57 -9.02 9.78
N GLN A 212 16.22 -9.67 8.80
CA GLN A 212 16.08 -9.32 7.40
C GLN A 212 15.08 -10.24 6.72
N ASN A 213 14.25 -9.63 5.87
CA ASN A 213 13.34 -10.34 4.98
C ASN A 213 13.83 -10.17 3.54
N SER A 214 13.82 -11.26 2.78
CA SER A 214 13.99 -11.25 1.34
C SER A 214 12.67 -11.66 0.69
N GLU A 215 12.28 -10.97 -0.37
CA GLU A 215 11.04 -11.27 -1.10
C GLU A 215 11.33 -11.59 -2.57
N THR A 216 10.72 -12.65 -3.07
CA THR A 216 10.68 -12.99 -4.49
C THR A 216 9.24 -12.93 -4.98
N TRP A 217 9.02 -12.21 -6.08
CA TRP A 217 7.70 -11.99 -6.66
C TRP A 217 7.58 -12.73 -7.98
N LYS A 218 6.56 -13.56 -8.13
CA LYS A 218 6.27 -14.31 -9.38
C LYS A 218 4.87 -13.99 -9.88
N LEU A 219 4.74 -13.75 -11.18
CA LEU A 219 3.45 -13.63 -11.83
C LEU A 219 2.71 -14.97 -11.77
N LEU A 220 1.46 -14.95 -11.30
CA LEU A 220 0.55 -16.09 -11.42
C LEU A 220 -0.40 -15.90 -12.60
N GLU A 221 -0.97 -14.70 -12.74
CA GLU A 221 -2.01 -14.41 -13.71
C GLU A 221 -2.06 -12.92 -14.05
N VAL A 222 -2.26 -12.59 -15.33
CA VAL A 222 -2.67 -11.24 -15.75
C VAL A 222 -4.19 -11.22 -15.76
N ILE A 223 -4.80 -10.63 -14.73
CA ILE A 223 -6.26 -10.55 -14.59
C ILE A 223 -6.86 -9.58 -15.61
N SER A 224 -6.24 -8.41 -15.76
CA SER A 224 -6.59 -7.48 -16.82
C SER A 224 -5.36 -6.70 -17.28
N GLN A 225 -5.35 -6.42 -18.58
CA GLN A 225 -4.45 -5.48 -19.22
C GLN A 225 -5.33 -4.56 -20.05
N THR A 226 -5.57 -3.37 -19.53
CA THR A 226 -6.30 -2.35 -20.27
C THR A 226 -5.28 -1.36 -20.79
N PRO A 227 -5.33 -0.95 -22.07
CA PRO A 227 -4.69 0.31 -22.44
C PRO A 227 -5.12 1.32 -21.38
N GLU A 228 -4.16 2.06 -20.83
CA GLU A 228 -4.54 3.29 -20.14
C GLU A 228 -5.39 4.01 -21.17
N LYS A 229 -6.72 4.06 -20.94
CA LYS A 229 -7.63 4.81 -21.81
C LYS A 229 -6.91 6.11 -21.97
N GLU A 230 -6.50 6.45 -23.20
CA GLU A 230 -5.82 7.70 -23.48
C GLU A 230 -6.55 8.71 -22.62
N THR A 231 -5.90 9.22 -21.57
CA THR A 231 -6.48 10.36 -20.88
C THR A 231 -6.70 11.31 -22.02
N PRO A 232 -7.96 11.60 -22.40
CA PRO A 232 -8.27 12.00 -23.76
C PRO A 232 -7.26 13.05 -24.11
N ARG A 233 -6.48 12.76 -25.17
CA ARG A 233 -5.51 13.62 -25.83
C ARG A 233 -5.80 15.05 -25.31
N ALA A 234 -4.97 15.52 -24.35
CA ALA A 234 -5.38 16.43 -23.28
C ALA A 234 -6.59 17.28 -23.66
N TRP A 235 -7.72 17.13 -22.95
CA TRP A 235 -9.11 17.61 -23.19
C TRP A 235 -9.36 18.83 -24.10
N PHE A 236 -8.36 19.66 -24.32
CA PHE A 236 -8.27 20.71 -25.31
C PHE A 236 -7.89 20.24 -26.74
N ASP A 237 -7.66 18.95 -27.00
CA ASP A 237 -7.58 18.44 -28.37
C ASP A 237 -8.99 18.43 -29.00
N ARG A 238 -9.11 18.99 -30.21
CA ARG A 238 -10.42 19.32 -30.80
C ARG A 238 -11.28 18.07 -31.07
N PRO A 239 -12.63 18.18 -30.97
CA PRO A 239 -13.40 19.40 -30.67
C PRO A 239 -13.42 19.76 -29.17
N LEU A 240 -13.34 21.07 -28.88
CA LEU A 240 -13.44 21.57 -27.51
C LEU A 240 -14.86 21.36 -26.98
N THR A 241 -14.95 20.79 -25.78
CA THR A 241 -16.22 20.64 -25.05
C THR A 241 -16.15 21.47 -23.78
N ASN A 242 -17.14 22.33 -23.56
CA ASN A 242 -17.24 23.08 -22.31
C ASN A 242 -17.84 22.21 -21.20
N TRP A 243 -17.09 21.99 -20.12
CA TRP A 243 -17.56 21.27 -18.92
C TRP A 243 -18.18 22.19 -17.86
N ASN A 244 -17.96 23.50 -17.96
CA ASN A 244 -18.49 24.47 -17.01
C ASN A 244 -19.98 24.71 -17.25
N LYS A 245 -20.75 24.85 -16.16
CA LYS A 245 -22.20 25.09 -16.20
C LYS A 245 -22.55 26.23 -15.25
N ALA A 246 -23.52 27.06 -15.64
CA ALA A 246 -24.08 28.07 -14.75
C ALA A 246 -24.61 27.43 -13.45
N LYS A 247 -24.33 28.05 -12.29
CA LYS A 247 -24.66 27.55 -10.94
C LYS A 247 -23.97 26.23 -10.53
N ALA A 248 -22.99 25.74 -11.28
CA ALA A 248 -22.20 24.60 -10.81
C ALA A 248 -21.52 24.94 -9.47
N PRO A 249 -21.53 24.03 -8.47
CA PRO A 249 -20.78 24.26 -7.24
C PRO A 249 -19.27 24.17 -7.50
N ILE A 250 -18.48 24.77 -6.61
CA ILE A 250 -17.02 24.54 -6.58
C ILE A 250 -16.78 23.03 -6.39
N PRO A 251 -16.01 22.36 -7.27
CA PRO A 251 -15.73 20.94 -7.15
C PRO A 251 -14.97 20.66 -5.84
N LYS A 252 -15.24 19.51 -5.22
CA LYS A 252 -14.52 19.08 -4.02
C LYS A 252 -13.09 18.68 -4.37
N SER A 253 -12.15 19.02 -3.48
CA SER A 253 -10.77 18.55 -3.58
C SER A 253 -10.72 17.01 -3.49
N PRO A 254 -9.98 16.33 -4.39
CA PRO A 254 -10.00 14.86 -4.48
C PRO A 254 -9.48 14.16 -3.21
N VAL A 255 -8.46 14.70 -2.53
CA VAL A 255 -7.99 14.25 -1.20
C VAL A 255 -7.21 15.40 -0.53
N LYS A 256 -7.43 15.66 0.77
CA LYS A 256 -6.60 16.61 1.53
C LYS A 256 -5.36 15.90 2.05
N THR A 257 -4.23 16.12 1.38
CA THR A 257 -2.94 15.54 1.82
C THR A 257 -2.42 16.34 3.01
N VAL A 258 -1.86 15.67 4.04
CA VAL A 258 -1.12 16.36 5.09
C VAL A 258 0.14 16.93 4.44
N ILE A 259 0.21 18.25 4.33
CA ILE A 259 1.38 18.93 3.79
C ILE A 259 2.49 18.91 4.86
N ASP A 260 3.64 18.38 4.47
CA ASP A 260 4.87 18.40 5.25
C ASP A 260 5.21 19.85 5.66
N ASN A 261 5.74 20.04 6.86
CA ASN A 261 6.05 21.35 7.41
C ASN A 261 6.96 22.17 6.47
N GLN A 262 7.89 21.52 5.77
CA GLN A 262 8.76 22.18 4.80
C GLN A 262 8.01 22.82 3.61
N CYS A 263 6.84 22.29 3.25
CA CYS A 263 6.04 22.79 2.14
C CYS A 263 4.88 23.69 2.59
N ARG A 264 4.78 24.04 3.88
CA ARG A 264 3.67 24.86 4.39
C ARG A 264 3.76 26.32 3.98
N GLU A 265 4.96 26.84 3.78
CA GLU A 265 5.19 28.26 3.46
C GLU A 265 4.58 28.68 2.12
N GLN A 266 4.44 27.76 1.15
CA GLN A 266 3.79 28.04 -0.13
C GLN A 266 2.25 28.01 -0.05
N VAL A 267 1.68 27.51 1.05
CA VAL A 267 0.24 27.49 1.25
C VAL A 267 -0.22 28.88 1.63
N ARG A 268 -0.92 29.53 0.70
CA ARG A 268 -1.45 30.88 0.90
C ARG A 268 -2.61 30.84 1.89
N PRO A 269 -2.69 31.78 2.86
CA PRO A 269 -3.85 31.90 3.73
C PRO A 269 -5.09 32.33 2.94
N ALA A 270 -6.27 31.92 3.40
CA ALA A 270 -7.53 32.36 2.82
C ALA A 270 -7.93 33.73 3.37
N ILE A 271 -7.91 34.74 2.49
CA ILE A 271 -8.20 36.13 2.87
C ILE A 271 -9.56 36.56 2.32
N THR A 272 -9.84 36.26 1.06
CA THR A 272 -11.07 36.68 0.39
C THR A 272 -12.23 35.70 0.59
N ALA A 273 -13.47 36.11 0.29
CA ALA A 273 -14.61 35.19 0.30
C ALA A 273 -14.43 34.02 -0.69
N ASN A 274 -13.83 34.27 -1.85
CA ASN A 274 -13.51 33.24 -2.84
C ASN A 274 -12.49 32.23 -2.31
N ASP A 275 -11.45 32.72 -1.62
CA ASP A 275 -10.46 31.89 -0.95
C ASP A 275 -11.10 30.98 0.10
N GLN A 276 -11.96 31.55 0.94
CA GLN A 276 -12.67 30.82 1.99
C GLN A 276 -13.60 29.75 1.39
N ALA A 277 -14.25 30.04 0.26
CA ALA A 277 -15.08 29.09 -0.46
C ALA A 277 -14.27 27.89 -0.98
N LEU A 278 -13.07 28.13 -1.53
CA LEU A 278 -12.15 27.06 -1.95
C LEU A 278 -11.63 26.25 -0.77
N ASN A 279 -11.23 26.89 0.33
CA ASN A 279 -10.83 26.20 1.56
C ASN A 279 -11.97 25.32 2.11
N LYS A 280 -13.21 25.81 2.10
CA LYS A 280 -14.41 25.04 2.50
C LYS A 280 -14.69 23.87 1.55
N ALA A 281 -14.28 23.96 0.29
CA ALA A 281 -14.31 22.87 -0.67
C ALA A 281 -13.11 21.89 -0.54
N GLY A 282 -12.20 22.13 0.40
CA GLY A 282 -11.08 21.25 0.75
C GLY A 282 -9.78 21.55 0.01
N TRP A 283 -9.71 22.67 -0.70
CA TRP A 283 -8.53 23.07 -1.46
C TRP A 283 -7.53 23.84 -0.60
N LEU A 284 -6.25 23.74 -0.96
CA LEU A 284 -5.15 24.48 -0.36
C LEU A 284 -4.66 25.52 -1.37
N LEU A 285 -4.76 26.80 -1.02
CA LEU A 285 -4.45 27.90 -1.93
C LEU A 285 -2.93 28.00 -2.12
N TYR A 286 -2.48 28.29 -3.33
CA TYR A 286 -1.07 28.53 -3.61
C TYR A 286 -0.92 29.55 -4.75
N GLY A 287 0.27 30.12 -4.89
CA GLY A 287 0.56 31.12 -5.91
C GLY A 287 -0.18 32.44 -5.72
N ALA A 288 0.09 33.38 -6.63
CA ALA A 288 -0.56 34.68 -6.64
C ALA A 288 -1.95 34.60 -7.29
N VAL A 289 -2.92 35.31 -6.72
CA VAL A 289 -4.23 35.50 -7.35
C VAL A 289 -4.06 36.43 -8.55
N GLN A 290 -4.56 36.03 -9.72
CA GLN A 290 -4.61 36.93 -10.87
C GLN A 290 -5.94 37.68 -10.87
N THR A 291 -5.93 38.99 -11.11
CA THR A 291 -7.14 39.82 -11.14
C THR A 291 -7.15 40.78 -12.32
N TYR A 292 -8.32 41.00 -12.91
CA TYR A 292 -8.57 42.03 -13.92
C TYR A 292 -10.02 42.48 -13.80
N GLY A 293 -10.24 43.71 -13.34
CA GLY A 293 -11.57 44.22 -13.06
C GLY A 293 -12.33 43.31 -12.09
N LYS A 294 -13.48 42.79 -12.53
CA LYS A 294 -14.35 41.89 -11.76
C LYS A 294 -13.89 40.43 -11.71
N THR A 295 -12.90 40.05 -12.52
CA THR A 295 -12.50 38.66 -12.70
C THR A 295 -11.27 38.35 -11.89
N SER A 296 -11.29 37.20 -11.21
CA SER A 296 -10.15 36.66 -10.47
C SER A 296 -9.93 35.19 -10.78
N ILE A 297 -8.67 34.79 -10.85
CA ILE A 297 -8.26 33.40 -11.03
C ILE A 297 -7.43 32.99 -9.81
N ILE A 298 -7.84 31.92 -9.15
CA ILE A 298 -7.20 31.40 -7.95
C ILE A 298 -6.74 29.97 -8.23
N SER A 299 -5.45 29.70 -8.09
CA SER A 299 -4.91 28.35 -8.14
C SER A 299 -4.96 27.70 -6.76
N ALA A 300 -5.40 26.45 -6.71
CA ALA A 300 -5.45 25.68 -5.47
C ALA A 300 -5.12 24.21 -5.70
N MET A 301 -4.50 23.57 -4.72
CA MET A 301 -3.98 22.20 -4.78
C MET A 301 -4.62 21.29 -3.74
N SER A 302 -4.59 19.99 -3.98
CA SER A 302 -5.03 18.98 -3.01
C SER A 302 -3.86 18.47 -2.15
N GLY A 303 -2.63 18.64 -2.65
CA GLY A 303 -1.41 18.26 -1.96
C GLY A 303 -0.17 18.72 -2.71
N VAL A 304 0.95 18.18 -2.28
CA VAL A 304 2.28 18.45 -2.86
C VAL A 304 3.06 17.15 -2.96
N ASP A 305 4.04 17.10 -3.85
CA ASP A 305 5.04 16.04 -3.85
C ASP A 305 6.26 16.38 -2.97
N GLY A 306 7.26 15.49 -2.94
CA GLY A 306 8.48 15.64 -2.14
C GLY A 306 9.38 16.83 -2.52
N MET A 307 9.11 17.50 -3.63
CA MET A 307 9.78 18.75 -4.02
C MET A 307 8.83 19.96 -3.88
N CYS A 308 7.80 19.82 -3.05
CA CYS A 308 6.78 20.82 -2.79
C CYS A 308 5.98 21.27 -4.02
N ARG A 309 6.00 20.53 -5.15
CA ARG A 309 5.24 20.93 -6.34
C ARG A 309 3.76 20.61 -6.16
N PRO A 310 2.82 21.46 -6.63
CA PRO A 310 1.40 21.24 -6.45
C PRO A 310 0.93 19.96 -7.16
N MET A 311 0.19 19.13 -6.43
CA MET A 311 -0.43 17.89 -6.91
C MET A 311 -1.95 17.98 -6.77
N GLY A 312 -2.67 17.34 -7.69
CA GLY A 312 -4.12 17.37 -7.79
C GLY A 312 -4.68 18.78 -7.79
N TYR A 313 -4.02 19.72 -8.47
CA TYR A 313 -4.34 21.14 -8.45
C TYR A 313 -5.30 21.57 -9.55
N GLN A 314 -5.93 22.72 -9.36
CA GLN A 314 -6.91 23.28 -10.29
C GLN A 314 -6.86 24.82 -10.25
N ASP A 315 -7.29 25.44 -11.36
CA ASP A 315 -7.39 26.88 -11.50
C ASP A 315 -8.87 27.30 -11.58
N PHE A 316 -9.30 28.10 -10.60
CA PHE A 316 -10.69 28.47 -10.39
C PHE A 316 -10.94 29.91 -10.81
N VAL A 317 -11.99 30.14 -11.60
CA VAL A 317 -12.35 31.46 -12.08
C VAL A 317 -13.57 31.98 -11.33
N PHE A 318 -13.47 33.20 -10.84
CA PHE A 318 -14.56 33.93 -10.20
C PHE A 318 -14.78 35.27 -10.88
N VAL A 319 -16.04 35.66 -11.05
CA VAL A 319 -16.47 36.93 -11.64
C VAL A 319 -17.47 37.59 -10.70
N ASP A 320 -17.18 38.79 -10.19
CA ASP A 320 -17.97 39.47 -9.16
C ASP A 320 -18.28 38.57 -7.95
N GLY A 321 -17.28 37.80 -7.51
CA GLY A 321 -17.40 36.85 -6.40
C GLY A 321 -18.22 35.59 -6.69
N LYS A 322 -18.73 35.41 -7.91
CA LYS A 322 -19.46 34.22 -8.34
C LYS A 322 -18.51 33.25 -9.03
N PHE A 323 -18.58 31.98 -8.65
CA PHE A 323 -17.81 30.93 -9.32
C PHE A 323 -18.29 30.74 -10.76
N ALA A 324 -17.38 30.90 -11.72
CA ALA A 324 -17.66 30.83 -13.15
C ALA A 324 -17.19 29.51 -13.80
N GLY A 325 -16.32 28.76 -13.13
CA GLY A 325 -15.82 27.48 -13.62
C GLY A 325 -14.34 27.23 -13.32
N THR A 326 -13.83 26.12 -13.85
CA THR A 326 -12.42 25.76 -13.81
C THR A 326 -11.78 25.87 -15.19
N LEU A 327 -10.46 26.06 -15.23
CA LEU A 327 -9.65 26.06 -16.46
C LEU A 327 -9.14 24.65 -16.84
N SER A 328 -9.61 23.60 -16.18
CA SER A 328 -9.44 22.21 -16.63
C SER A 328 -10.63 21.38 -16.13
N PRO A 329 -11.13 20.40 -16.89
CA PRO A 329 -12.23 19.54 -16.48
C PRO A 329 -11.85 18.61 -15.31
N ARG A 330 -10.56 18.41 -15.06
CA ARG A 330 -10.04 17.53 -14.00
C ARG A 330 -8.84 18.18 -13.28
N PRO A 331 -8.60 17.84 -12.01
CA PRO A 331 -7.37 18.21 -11.33
C PRO A 331 -6.13 17.77 -12.11
N MET A 332 -5.08 18.57 -12.02
CA MET A 332 -3.83 18.46 -12.74
C MET A 332 -2.69 18.15 -11.77
N ASP A 333 -1.65 17.49 -12.27
CA ASP A 333 -0.44 17.22 -11.50
C ASP A 333 0.74 17.96 -12.10
N SER A 334 1.62 18.47 -11.24
CA SER A 334 2.83 19.14 -11.71
C SER A 334 3.65 18.21 -12.57
N ARG A 335 4.18 18.74 -13.69
CA ARG A 335 4.99 17.98 -14.65
C ARG A 335 4.25 16.80 -15.31
N ALA A 336 2.94 16.93 -15.50
CA ALA A 336 2.14 16.00 -16.28
C ALA A 336 1.65 16.63 -17.59
N ASP A 337 1.29 15.78 -18.55
CA ASP A 337 0.59 16.19 -19.76
C ASP A 337 -0.77 16.83 -19.42
N GLY A 338 -1.05 18.00 -20.01
CA GLY A 338 -2.26 18.77 -19.74
C GLY A 338 -2.25 19.54 -18.42
N ALA A 339 -1.09 19.67 -17.75
CA ALA A 339 -0.93 20.51 -16.57
C ALA A 339 -0.76 21.99 -16.96
N SER A 340 -1.50 22.91 -16.32
CA SER A 340 -1.37 24.34 -16.59
C SER A 340 -0.01 24.86 -16.10
N GLN A 341 0.68 25.60 -16.98
CA GLN A 341 2.01 26.15 -16.75
C GLN A 341 1.95 27.66 -16.51
N ARG A 342 1.14 28.36 -17.32
CA ARG A 342 1.02 29.81 -17.26
C ARG A 342 -0.40 30.24 -17.57
N ILE A 343 -0.94 31.13 -16.75
CA ILE A 343 -2.26 31.72 -16.94
C ILE A 343 -2.06 33.22 -17.18
N VAL A 344 -2.77 33.76 -18.15
CA VAL A 344 -2.79 35.19 -18.47
C VAL A 344 -4.24 35.62 -18.56
N LEU A 345 -4.68 36.41 -17.59
CA LEU A 345 -5.95 37.12 -17.67
C LEU A 345 -5.76 38.39 -18.51
N GLN A 346 -6.08 38.29 -19.81
CA GLN A 346 -5.79 39.35 -20.79
C GLN A 346 -6.69 40.57 -20.59
N ASN A 347 -7.95 40.34 -20.22
CA ASN A 347 -8.92 41.35 -19.81
C ASN A 347 -9.99 40.71 -18.91
N SER A 348 -11.08 41.41 -18.60
CA SER A 348 -12.13 40.92 -17.68
C SER A 348 -12.78 39.62 -18.15
N ASP A 349 -12.80 39.34 -19.45
CA ASP A 349 -13.59 38.24 -19.99
C ASP A 349 -12.77 37.27 -20.84
N ARG A 350 -11.46 37.52 -21.04
CA ARG A 350 -10.58 36.68 -21.87
C ARG A 350 -9.39 36.16 -21.08
N ILE A 351 -9.24 34.84 -21.05
CA ILE A 351 -8.17 34.13 -20.35
C ILE A 351 -7.38 33.31 -21.37
N ILE A 352 -6.06 33.34 -21.25
CA ILE A 352 -5.15 32.50 -22.03
C ILE A 352 -4.42 31.59 -21.05
N VAL A 353 -4.47 30.29 -21.27
CA VAL A 353 -3.74 29.31 -20.47
C VAL A 353 -2.79 28.53 -21.35
N VAL A 354 -1.56 28.39 -20.90
CA VAL A 354 -0.55 27.52 -21.49
C VAL A 354 -0.51 26.23 -20.68
N PHE A 355 -0.72 25.11 -21.34
CA PHE A 355 -0.64 23.76 -20.79
C PHE A 355 0.60 23.04 -21.31
N ASN A 356 1.24 22.26 -20.43
CA ASN A 356 2.34 21.40 -20.81
C ASN A 356 1.85 20.26 -21.70
N ARG A 357 2.63 19.92 -22.73
CA ARG A 357 2.39 18.74 -23.57
C ARG A 357 3.60 17.82 -23.56
N TYR A 358 3.45 16.68 -22.90
CA TYR A 358 4.50 15.67 -22.78
C TYR A 358 4.24 14.55 -23.77
N LYS A 359 5.26 14.22 -24.56
CA LYS A 359 5.36 12.93 -25.24
C LYS A 359 5.89 11.89 -24.25
N ASP A 360 5.67 10.62 -24.56
CA ASP A 360 6.19 9.52 -23.72
C ASP A 360 7.73 9.50 -23.63
N THR A 361 8.41 10.16 -24.58
CA THR A 361 9.87 10.32 -24.60
C THR A 361 10.37 11.55 -23.85
N ASP A 362 9.47 12.45 -23.43
CA ASP A 362 9.88 13.72 -22.83
C ASP A 362 10.34 13.50 -21.38
N PRO A 363 11.48 14.09 -20.97
CA PRO A 363 11.88 14.07 -19.58
C PRO A 363 10.90 14.92 -18.76
N LEU A 364 10.57 14.50 -17.55
CA LEU A 364 9.56 15.16 -16.69
C LEU A 364 9.81 16.66 -16.45
N CYS A 365 11.02 17.19 -16.66
CA CYS A 365 11.28 18.62 -16.50
C CYS A 365 10.74 19.47 -17.65
N CYS A 366 10.62 18.90 -18.84
CA CYS A 366 10.78 19.64 -20.08
C CYS A 366 9.81 19.09 -21.12
N PRO A 367 8.58 19.62 -21.20
CA PRO A 367 7.63 19.22 -22.22
C PRO A 367 8.16 19.64 -23.59
N SER A 368 8.06 18.77 -24.61
CA SER A 368 8.50 19.10 -25.97
C SER A 368 7.49 19.98 -26.71
N GLN A 369 6.28 20.13 -26.19
CA GLN A 369 5.21 20.91 -26.78
C GLN A 369 4.45 21.71 -25.70
N LEU A 370 3.77 22.76 -26.13
CA LEU A 370 2.85 23.54 -25.30
C LEU A 370 1.51 23.68 -26.03
N SER A 371 0.42 23.58 -25.28
CA SER A 371 -0.91 23.91 -25.77
C SER A 371 -1.36 25.25 -25.22
N ARG A 372 -1.72 26.17 -26.09
CA ARG A 372 -2.35 27.44 -25.73
C ARG A 372 -3.86 27.29 -25.88
N VAL A 373 -4.60 27.44 -24.79
CA VAL A 373 -6.06 27.45 -24.78
C VAL A 373 -6.56 28.85 -24.45
N ILE A 374 -7.48 29.36 -25.26
CA ILE A 374 -8.19 30.61 -25.01
C ILE A 374 -9.56 30.28 -24.42
N TYR A 375 -9.92 31.02 -23.39
CA TYR A 375 -11.24 31.00 -22.80
C TYR A 375 -11.90 32.37 -22.90
N GLN A 376 -13.21 32.32 -23.08
CA GLN A 376 -14.09 33.46 -22.96
C GLN A 376 -15.01 33.27 -21.75
N ILE A 377 -15.24 34.33 -20.99
CA ILE A 377 -16.28 34.37 -19.96
C ILE A 377 -17.55 34.84 -20.64
N GLU A 378 -18.57 33.98 -20.62
CA GLU A 378 -19.89 34.24 -21.18
C GLU A 378 -20.92 34.39 -20.07
N THR A 379 -22.06 35.00 -20.42
CA THR A 379 -23.21 35.10 -19.51
C THR A 379 -24.28 34.10 -19.93
N VAL A 380 -24.47 33.05 -19.12
CA VAL A 380 -25.49 32.03 -19.34
C VAL A 380 -26.56 32.17 -18.25
N SER A 381 -27.79 32.51 -18.65
CA SER A 381 -28.90 32.77 -17.72
C SER A 381 -28.56 33.78 -16.61
N GLY A 382 -27.82 34.84 -16.96
CA GLY A 382 -27.41 35.92 -16.04
C GLY A 382 -26.26 35.56 -15.10
N LEU A 383 -25.57 34.44 -15.33
CA LEU A 383 -24.43 33.99 -14.53
C LEU A 383 -23.18 33.80 -15.39
N PRO A 384 -21.98 34.10 -14.84
CA PRO A 384 -20.73 33.94 -15.56
C PRO A 384 -20.42 32.45 -15.74
N VAL A 385 -19.99 32.07 -16.95
CA VAL A 385 -19.50 30.73 -17.28
C VAL A 385 -18.23 30.87 -18.10
N VAL A 386 -17.16 30.20 -17.69
CA VAL A 386 -15.92 30.12 -18.47
C VAL A 386 -16.08 29.09 -19.58
N VAL A 387 -15.80 29.47 -20.81
CA VAL A 387 -15.95 28.65 -22.02
C VAL A 387 -14.61 28.57 -22.75
N PRO A 388 -14.02 27.37 -22.97
CA PRO A 388 -12.87 27.22 -23.84
C PRO A 388 -13.31 27.42 -25.30
N THR A 389 -12.70 28.37 -26.01
CA THR A 389 -13.08 28.75 -27.38
C THR A 389 -12.07 28.30 -28.42
N GLU A 390 -10.78 28.32 -28.09
CA GLU A 390 -9.69 27.97 -29.02
C GLU A 390 -8.62 27.16 -28.31
N ALA A 391 -8.02 26.21 -29.03
CA ALA A 391 -6.84 25.48 -28.58
C ALA A 391 -5.90 25.25 -29.77
N GLU A 392 -4.63 25.51 -29.51
CA GLU A 392 -3.52 25.35 -30.46
C GLU A 392 -2.34 24.71 -29.74
N THR A 393 -1.65 23.78 -30.42
CA THR A 393 -0.46 23.11 -29.87
C THR A 393 0.73 23.41 -30.74
N GLU A 394 1.80 23.89 -30.12
CA GLU A 394 3.07 24.20 -30.79
C GLU A 394 4.23 23.47 -30.12
N ALA A 395 5.28 23.19 -30.90
CA ALA A 395 6.53 22.68 -30.34
C ALA A 395 7.25 23.79 -29.57
N VAL A 396 7.87 23.43 -28.43
CA VAL A 396 8.77 24.34 -27.73
C VAL A 396 10.00 24.53 -28.62
N ARG A 397 10.19 25.76 -29.12
CA ARG A 397 11.43 26.12 -29.83
C ARG A 397 12.50 26.35 -28.77
N ASN A 398 13.58 25.57 -28.86
CA ASN A 398 14.77 25.73 -28.03
C ASN A 398 15.53 27.01 -28.38
#